data_AF-A0A6A2YA29-F1
#
_entry.id   AF-A0A6A2YA29-F1
#
_cell.length_a   1.000
_cell.length_b   1.000
_cell.length_c   1.000
_cell.angle_alpha   90.00
_cell.angle_beta   90.00
_cell.angle_gamma   90.00
#
_symmetry.space_group_name_H-M   'P 1'
#
loop_
_entity.id
_entity.type
_entity.pdbx_description
1 polymer ?
#
loop_
_entity_poly.entity_id
_entity_poly.type
_entity_poly.pdbx_seq_one_letter_code
_entity_poly.pdbx_strand_id
1 'polypeptide(L)'
;MALRTNNTLLDGNFFTYTGMRSLINSPPPTNFTVTKATMAEFPALNGQSVSYAVLEYPAGSLFTQRLQAGDMFVFPKGLVHYQFNCAKNHSAIAVSAFGSAAAGTVSVPFTVFATNIDDDILAKSFKTDVDTIQKLKAGSNLRPEMWYSNF
;
A
#
# COMPACT_ATOMS: atom_id res chain seq x y z
N MET A 1 35.11 22.08 -8.49
CA MET A 1 34.10 23.11 -8.84
C MET A 1 32.85 22.81 -8.02
N ALA A 2 32.65 23.51 -6.89
CA ALA A 2 31.50 23.29 -6.03
C ALA A 2 30.28 24.05 -6.58
N LEU A 3 29.20 23.34 -6.88
CA LEU A 3 27.93 23.95 -7.24
C LEU A 3 27.34 24.59 -5.98
N ARG A 4 27.26 25.92 -5.96
CA ARG A 4 26.50 26.67 -4.96
C ARG A 4 25.02 26.50 -5.29
N THR A 5 24.29 25.74 -4.49
CA THR A 5 22.82 25.68 -4.55
C THR A 5 22.26 26.90 -3.82
N ASN A 6 21.41 27.69 -4.48
CA ASN A 6 20.75 28.85 -3.89
C ASN A 6 19.92 28.42 -2.67
N ASN A 7 20.30 28.93 -1.50
CA ASN A 7 19.82 28.53 -0.18
C ASN A 7 18.44 29.10 0.18
N THR A 8 17.62 29.49 -0.81
CA THR A 8 16.33 30.19 -0.61
C THR A 8 15.10 29.27 -0.69
N LEU A 9 15.30 27.96 -0.90
CA LEU A 9 14.23 26.96 -1.05
C LEU A 9 14.18 25.91 0.09
N LEU A 10 15.10 25.98 1.05
CA LEU A 10 15.21 25.03 2.16
C LEU A 10 14.84 25.73 3.47
N ASP A 11 13.54 25.79 3.75
CA ASP A 11 13.00 26.28 5.02
C ASP A 11 12.23 25.16 5.76
N GLY A 12 11.61 25.47 6.89
CA GLY A 12 10.83 24.49 7.65
C GLY A 12 9.70 23.84 6.84
N ASN A 13 9.19 24.51 5.79
CA ASN A 13 8.15 23.95 4.93
C ASN A 13 8.72 22.85 4.03
N PHE A 14 9.96 23.00 3.56
CA PHE A 14 10.62 21.96 2.76
C PHE A 14 10.70 20.61 3.48
N PHE A 15 10.87 20.62 4.81
CA PHE A 15 10.98 19.41 5.64
C PHE A 15 9.67 18.99 6.32
N THR A 16 8.54 19.62 5.97
CA THR A 16 7.25 19.35 6.60
C THR A 16 6.23 18.87 5.57
N TYR A 17 5.83 17.60 5.64
CA TYR A 17 4.72 17.06 4.85
C TYR A 17 3.41 17.12 5.62
N THR A 18 2.43 17.90 5.13
CA THR A 18 1.11 18.04 5.76
C THR A 18 0.01 17.25 5.07
N GLY A 19 0.32 16.51 4.00
CA GLY A 19 -0.67 15.78 3.19
C GLY A 19 -1.43 14.68 3.94
N MET A 20 -0.94 14.26 5.11
CA MET A 20 -1.60 13.28 5.98
C MET A 20 -2.48 13.90 7.09
N ARG A 21 -2.51 15.24 7.23
CA ARG A 21 -3.24 15.91 8.34
C ARG A 21 -4.75 15.66 8.29
N SER A 22 -5.32 15.47 7.09
CA SER A 22 -6.74 15.18 6.90
C SER A 22 -7.18 13.82 7.43
N LEU A 23 -6.23 12.92 7.76
CA LEU A 23 -6.52 11.54 8.19
C LEU A 23 -6.82 11.42 9.68
N ILE A 24 -6.48 12.44 10.50
CA ILE A 24 -6.55 12.35 11.96
C ILE A 24 -7.99 12.56 12.48
N ASN A 25 -8.89 13.12 11.67
CA ASN A 25 -10.30 13.37 12.03
C ASN A 25 -11.26 13.09 10.87
N SER A 26 -10.86 12.28 9.89
CA SER A 26 -11.73 11.89 8.78
C SER A 26 -12.81 10.91 9.27
N PRO A 27 -14.04 10.96 8.72
CA PRO A 27 -14.99 9.89 8.92
C PRO A 27 -14.42 8.56 8.37
N PRO A 28 -14.83 7.41 8.94
CA PRO A 28 -14.54 6.08 8.42
C PRO A 28 -14.62 6.00 6.89
N PRO A 29 -13.57 5.53 6.20
CA PRO A 29 -13.61 5.42 4.76
C PRO A 29 -14.54 4.26 4.36
N THR A 30 -15.37 4.49 3.33
CA THR A 30 -16.26 3.46 2.78
C THR A 30 -15.53 2.42 1.94
N ASN A 31 -14.34 2.75 1.46
CA ASN A 31 -13.45 1.90 0.67
C ASN A 31 -12.05 1.95 1.26
N PHE A 32 -11.23 0.94 1.01
CA PHE A 32 -9.80 0.99 1.34
C PHE A 32 -9.12 2.20 0.69
N THR A 33 -8.41 3.01 1.49
CA THR A 33 -7.67 4.21 1.03
C THR A 33 -6.20 4.12 1.42
N VAL A 34 -5.35 4.63 0.53
CA VAL A 34 -3.90 4.71 0.73
C VAL A 34 -3.46 6.16 0.54
N THR A 35 -2.88 6.76 1.57
CA THR A 35 -2.25 8.08 1.49
C THR A 35 -0.75 7.92 1.58
N LYS A 36 -0.02 8.33 0.55
CA LYS A 36 1.43 8.14 0.47
C LYS A 36 2.20 9.43 0.75
N ALA A 37 3.41 9.26 1.26
CA ALA A 37 4.47 10.26 1.30
C ALA A 37 5.74 9.58 0.77
N THR A 38 5.90 9.57 -0.55
CA THR A 38 7.13 9.13 -1.23
C THR A 38 7.92 10.35 -1.69
N MET A 39 9.09 10.15 -2.31
CA MET A 39 9.85 11.25 -2.91
C MET A 39 9.02 12.06 -3.93
N ALA A 40 7.99 11.47 -4.55
CA ALA A 40 7.10 12.17 -5.48
C ALA A 40 6.20 13.20 -4.77
N GLU A 41 5.65 12.86 -3.60
CA GLU A 41 4.80 13.76 -2.82
C GLU A 41 5.57 14.62 -1.82
N PHE A 42 6.75 14.15 -1.38
CA PHE A 42 7.59 14.80 -0.39
C PHE A 42 9.08 14.73 -0.79
N PRO A 43 9.56 15.68 -1.61
CA PRO A 43 10.92 15.67 -2.18
C PRO A 43 12.06 15.64 -1.15
N ALA A 44 11.81 16.08 0.08
CA ALA A 44 12.80 16.04 1.16
C ALA A 44 13.19 14.61 1.60
N LEU A 45 12.45 13.58 1.18
CA LEU A 45 12.82 12.18 1.37
C LEU A 45 13.97 11.73 0.47
N ASN A 46 14.36 12.53 -0.52
CA ASN A 46 15.50 12.22 -1.38
C ASN A 46 16.78 12.06 -0.55
N GLY A 47 17.49 10.94 -0.74
CA GLY A 47 18.69 10.61 0.02
C GLY A 47 18.46 10.08 1.45
N GLN A 48 17.21 10.05 1.94
CA GLN A 48 16.90 9.56 3.30
C GLN A 48 16.59 8.06 3.34
N SER A 49 16.34 7.43 2.18
CA SER A 49 15.96 6.01 2.07
C SER A 49 14.73 5.63 2.91
N VAL A 50 13.79 6.56 3.09
CA VAL A 50 12.53 6.34 3.82
C VAL A 50 11.35 6.87 3.01
N SER A 51 10.23 6.15 3.04
CA SER A 51 8.91 6.67 2.64
C SER A 51 7.83 6.18 3.59
N TYR A 52 6.68 6.86 3.59
CA TYR A 52 5.55 6.51 4.46
C TYR A 52 4.27 6.26 3.65
N ALA A 53 3.42 5.38 4.14
CA ALA A 53 2.05 5.28 3.68
C ALA A 53 1.10 5.09 4.86
N VAL A 54 -0.02 5.78 4.84
CA VAL A 54 -1.14 5.53 5.74
C VAL A 54 -2.18 4.73 4.98
N LEU A 55 -2.59 3.63 5.58
CA LEU A 55 -3.55 2.69 5.04
C LEU A 55 -4.79 2.72 5.94
N GLU A 56 -5.96 3.03 5.37
CA GLU A 56 -7.23 3.05 6.12
C GLU A 56 -8.16 1.96 5.55
N TYR A 57 -8.75 1.17 6.44
CA TYR A 57 -9.45 -0.07 6.05
C TYR A 57 -10.93 -0.08 6.49
N PRO A 58 -11.86 -0.46 5.58
CA PRO A 58 -13.25 -0.77 5.93
C PRO A 58 -13.36 -2.14 6.62
N ALA A 59 -14.53 -2.47 7.19
CA ALA A 59 -14.72 -3.67 8.01
C ALA A 59 -15.06 -4.95 7.20
N GLY A 60 -14.54 -6.13 7.58
CA GLY A 60 -14.98 -7.47 7.06
C GLY A 60 -13.98 -8.67 6.97
N SER A 61 -13.83 -9.47 8.06
CA SER A 61 -12.92 -10.61 8.40
C SER A 61 -11.98 -11.34 7.39
N LEU A 62 -10.70 -11.63 7.79
CA LEU A 62 -9.96 -12.90 7.57
C LEU A 62 -8.73 -13.09 8.53
N PHE A 63 -8.16 -14.31 8.61
CA PHE A 63 -7.20 -14.82 9.62
C PHE A 63 -5.77 -14.22 9.56
N THR A 64 -5.46 -13.37 10.54
CA THR A 64 -4.19 -12.64 10.70
C THR A 64 -3.81 -12.53 12.18
N GLN A 65 -2.57 -12.11 12.48
CA GLN A 65 -2.28 -11.53 13.79
C GLN A 65 -3.17 -10.29 13.97
N ARG A 66 -3.93 -10.23 15.06
CA ARG A 66 -4.77 -9.08 15.39
C ARG A 66 -3.91 -8.02 16.08
N LEU A 67 -3.55 -6.98 15.32
CA LEU A 67 -2.82 -5.83 15.85
C LEU A 67 -3.76 -4.92 16.65
N GLN A 68 -3.27 -4.43 17.78
CA GLN A 68 -3.89 -3.39 18.59
C GLN A 68 -3.23 -2.03 18.33
N ALA A 69 -3.88 -0.96 18.77
CA ALA A 69 -3.30 0.37 18.68
C ALA A 69 -1.98 0.42 19.46
N GLY A 70 -0.90 0.85 18.78
CA GLY A 70 0.45 0.86 19.34
C GLY A 70 1.31 -0.35 18.97
N ASP A 71 0.72 -1.42 18.41
CA ASP A 71 1.50 -2.55 17.92
C ASP A 71 2.31 -2.20 16.67
N MET A 72 3.52 -2.74 16.59
CA MET A 72 4.37 -2.67 15.41
C MET A 72 4.50 -4.04 14.79
N PHE A 73 4.42 -4.10 13.46
CA PHE A 73 4.64 -5.31 12.70
C PHE A 73 5.60 -5.04 11.54
N VAL A 74 6.49 -5.99 11.26
CA VAL A 74 7.50 -5.86 10.21
C VAL A 74 7.25 -6.91 9.14
N PHE A 75 7.22 -6.46 7.88
CA PHE A 75 7.20 -7.35 6.72
C PHE A 75 8.61 -7.40 6.11
N PRO A 76 9.30 -8.55 6.19
CA PRO A 76 10.54 -8.75 5.45
C PRO A 76 10.35 -8.52 3.95
N LYS A 77 11.38 -8.00 3.30
CA LYS A 77 11.41 -7.79 1.84
C LYS A 77 11.11 -9.09 1.10
N GLY A 78 10.33 -8.99 0.03
CA GLY A 78 10.04 -10.12 -0.84
C GLY A 78 8.99 -11.09 -0.29
N LEU A 79 8.24 -10.70 0.74
CA LEU A 79 7.10 -11.47 1.23
C LEU A 79 5.76 -10.84 0.82
N VAL A 80 4.85 -11.71 0.36
CA VAL A 80 3.45 -11.36 0.17
C VAL A 80 2.83 -11.16 1.55
N HIS A 81 2.13 -10.06 1.73
CA HIS A 81 1.43 -9.72 2.96
C HIS A 81 0.13 -8.99 2.66
N TYR A 82 -0.72 -8.89 3.67
CA TYR A 82 -1.97 -8.17 3.60
C TYR A 82 -2.29 -7.58 4.96
N GLN A 83 -3.08 -6.52 4.98
CA GLN A 83 -3.74 -6.06 6.19
C GLN A 83 -5.21 -5.87 5.89
N PHE A 84 -6.01 -6.08 6.92
CA PHE A 84 -7.44 -6.13 6.78
C PHE A 84 -8.07 -5.81 8.15
N ASN A 85 -9.15 -5.02 8.19
CA ASN A 85 -9.76 -4.55 9.43
C ASN A 85 -10.96 -5.41 9.87
N CYS A 86 -10.73 -6.30 10.85
CA CYS A 86 -11.75 -7.22 11.34
C CYS A 86 -12.85 -6.59 12.21
N ALA A 87 -12.74 -5.32 12.60
CA ALA A 87 -13.70 -4.67 13.47
C ALA A 87 -14.92 -4.18 12.69
N LYS A 88 -16.10 -4.76 12.97
CA LYS A 88 -17.35 -4.50 12.21
C LYS A 88 -17.80 -3.03 12.19
N ASN A 89 -17.56 -2.29 13.26
CA ASN A 89 -18.08 -0.93 13.47
C ASN A 89 -16.98 0.10 13.78
N HIS A 90 -15.71 -0.25 13.58
CA HIS A 90 -14.59 0.62 13.91
C HIS A 90 -13.60 0.62 12.76
N SER A 91 -13.21 1.80 12.28
CA SER A 91 -12.11 1.94 11.33
C SER A 91 -10.77 1.68 11.99
N ALA A 92 -9.81 1.24 11.19
CA ALA A 92 -8.42 1.08 11.59
C ALA A 92 -7.52 1.93 10.69
N ILE A 93 -6.50 2.54 11.30
CA ILE A 93 -5.44 3.29 10.62
C ILE A 93 -4.13 2.55 10.87
N ALA A 94 -3.38 2.26 9.80
CA ALA A 94 -2.02 1.75 9.89
C ALA A 94 -1.06 2.73 9.23
N VAL A 95 0.05 3.03 9.92
CA VAL A 95 1.15 3.82 9.35
C VAL A 95 2.28 2.87 9.01
N SER A 96 2.66 2.84 7.73
CA SER A 96 3.75 2.02 7.22
C SER A 96 4.95 2.89 6.90
N ALA A 97 6.14 2.41 7.25
CA ALA A 97 7.42 2.99 6.86
C ALA A 97 8.19 1.98 6.01
N PHE A 98 8.87 2.47 4.98
CA PHE A 98 9.60 1.64 4.04
C PHE A 98 11.07 2.05 4.00
N GLY A 99 11.98 1.07 3.89
CA GLY A 99 13.43 1.30 3.78
C GLY A 99 13.90 1.81 2.41
N SER A 100 13.03 2.49 1.66
CA SER A 100 13.33 3.11 0.38
C SER A 100 12.47 4.35 0.19
N ALA A 101 13.04 5.43 -0.34
CA ALA A 101 12.29 6.64 -0.70
C ALA A 101 11.38 6.46 -1.92
N ALA A 102 11.57 5.35 -2.68
CA ALA A 102 10.80 4.97 -3.85
C ALA A 102 10.18 3.58 -3.67
N ALA A 103 9.55 3.35 -2.51
CA ALA A 103 8.92 2.09 -2.20
C ALA A 103 7.73 1.78 -3.14
N GLY A 104 7.90 0.84 -4.09
CA GLY A 104 6.83 0.32 -4.98
C GLY A 104 6.16 -0.97 -4.48
N THR A 105 4.86 -0.93 -4.21
CA THR A 105 4.05 -2.11 -3.86
C THR A 105 3.49 -2.75 -5.11
N VAL A 106 3.37 -4.07 -5.12
CA VAL A 106 2.78 -4.82 -6.22
C VAL A 106 1.52 -5.51 -5.73
N SER A 107 0.39 -5.24 -6.38
CA SER A 107 -0.86 -5.93 -6.09
C SER A 107 -0.82 -7.34 -6.64
N VAL A 108 -0.97 -8.35 -5.77
CA VAL A 108 -0.95 -9.75 -6.20
C VAL A 108 -2.17 -10.09 -7.10
N PRO A 109 -3.42 -9.76 -6.72
CA PRO A 109 -4.57 -10.08 -7.57
C PRO A 109 -4.49 -9.42 -8.95
N PHE A 110 -4.04 -8.16 -9.02
CA PHE A 110 -3.91 -7.45 -10.28
C PHE A 110 -2.80 -8.04 -11.16
N THR A 111 -1.62 -8.32 -10.60
CA THR A 111 -0.49 -8.86 -11.37
C THR A 111 -0.70 -10.29 -11.86
N VAL A 112 -1.59 -11.05 -11.23
CA VAL A 112 -1.93 -12.40 -11.68
C VAL A 112 -3.05 -12.37 -12.71
N PHE A 113 -4.16 -11.68 -12.40
CA PHE A 113 -5.40 -11.80 -13.16
C PHE A 113 -5.65 -10.65 -14.17
N ALA A 114 -5.07 -9.47 -13.99
CA ALA A 114 -5.17 -8.36 -14.96
C ALA A 114 -4.03 -8.39 -15.99
N THR A 115 -3.77 -9.59 -16.54
CA THR A 115 -2.71 -9.84 -17.52
C THR A 115 -3.26 -10.48 -18.78
N ASN A 116 -2.44 -10.48 -19.84
CA ASN A 116 -2.74 -11.18 -21.09
C ASN A 116 -2.34 -12.68 -21.01
N ILE A 117 -2.16 -13.23 -19.81
CA ILE A 117 -1.94 -14.68 -19.66
C ILE A 117 -3.22 -15.40 -20.05
N ASP A 118 -3.06 -16.41 -20.90
CA ASP A 118 -4.12 -17.25 -21.41
C ASP A 118 -4.92 -17.94 -20.30
N ASP A 119 -6.24 -18.00 -20.45
CA ASP A 119 -7.14 -18.53 -19.42
C ASP A 119 -6.89 -20.02 -19.16
N ASP A 120 -6.53 -20.82 -20.19
CA ASP A 120 -6.21 -22.24 -20.03
C ASP A 120 -4.91 -22.45 -19.25
N ILE A 121 -3.94 -21.54 -19.41
CA ILE A 121 -2.69 -21.56 -18.63
C ILE A 121 -2.97 -21.23 -17.17
N LEU A 122 -3.75 -20.17 -16.90
CA LEU A 122 -4.14 -19.82 -15.54
C LEU A 122 -4.98 -20.94 -14.89
N ALA A 123 -5.92 -21.53 -15.62
CA ALA A 123 -6.74 -22.63 -15.13
C ALA A 123 -5.88 -23.83 -14.71
N LYS A 124 -4.90 -24.21 -15.53
CA LYS A 124 -3.92 -25.25 -15.19
C LYS A 124 -3.06 -24.89 -13.99
N SER A 125 -2.55 -23.65 -13.93
CA SER A 125 -1.69 -23.18 -12.82
C SER A 125 -2.41 -23.17 -11.48
N PHE A 126 -3.69 -22.78 -11.46
CA PHE A 126 -4.51 -22.71 -10.24
C PHE A 126 -5.34 -23.99 -10.00
N LYS A 127 -5.20 -25.01 -10.84
CA LYS A 127 -5.95 -26.28 -10.76
C LYS A 127 -7.46 -26.06 -10.72
N THR A 128 -7.96 -25.21 -11.60
CA THR A 128 -9.37 -24.83 -11.75
C THR A 128 -9.78 -24.86 -13.23
N ASP A 129 -10.93 -24.29 -13.56
CA ASP A 129 -11.48 -24.19 -14.91
C ASP A 129 -11.47 -22.75 -15.43
N VAL A 130 -11.63 -22.61 -16.75
CA VAL A 130 -11.62 -21.31 -17.47
C VAL A 130 -12.72 -20.38 -16.95
N ASP A 131 -13.92 -20.89 -16.67
CA ASP A 131 -15.03 -20.07 -16.19
C ASP A 131 -14.71 -19.44 -14.83
N THR A 132 -14.05 -20.19 -13.95
CA THR A 132 -13.57 -19.69 -12.65
C THR A 132 -12.48 -18.63 -12.82
N ILE A 133 -11.53 -18.82 -13.75
CA ILE A 133 -10.52 -17.80 -14.07
C ILE A 133 -11.17 -16.52 -14.61
N GLN A 134 -12.14 -16.62 -15.51
CA GLN A 134 -12.83 -15.46 -16.06
C GLN A 134 -13.58 -14.67 -14.98
N LYS A 135 -14.19 -15.35 -14.00
CA LYS A 135 -14.78 -14.70 -12.83
C LYS A 135 -13.73 -13.96 -11.99
N LEU A 136 -12.55 -14.56 -11.78
CA LEU A 136 -11.44 -13.92 -11.05
C LEU A 136 -10.87 -12.71 -11.80
N LYS A 137 -10.73 -12.79 -13.14
CA LYS A 137 -10.36 -11.65 -13.99
C LYS A 137 -11.39 -10.53 -13.91
N ALA A 138 -12.68 -10.84 -13.96
CA ALA A 138 -13.74 -9.85 -13.79
C ALA A 138 -13.73 -9.18 -12.40
N GLY A 139 -13.41 -9.96 -11.36
CA GLY A 139 -13.27 -9.49 -9.97
C GLY A 139 -11.99 -8.68 -9.70
N SER A 140 -10.99 -8.73 -10.57
CA SER A 140 -9.71 -8.01 -10.40
C SER A 140 -9.83 -6.47 -10.42
N ASN A 141 -11.02 -5.95 -10.74
CA ASN A 141 -11.38 -4.54 -10.61
C ASN A 141 -11.64 -4.10 -9.15
N LEU A 142 -11.72 -5.03 -8.20
CA LEU A 142 -11.85 -4.74 -6.77
C LEU A 142 -10.49 -4.34 -6.18
N ARG A 143 -10.50 -3.32 -5.30
CA ARG A 143 -9.26 -2.73 -4.75
C ARG A 143 -8.45 -3.80 -3.98
N PRO A 144 -7.16 -3.99 -4.33
CA PRO A 144 -6.37 -5.06 -3.75
C PRO A 144 -5.88 -4.73 -2.33
N GLU A 145 -6.11 -5.64 -1.40
CA GLU A 145 -5.60 -5.56 -0.01
C GLU A 145 -4.37 -6.46 0.22
N MET A 146 -3.97 -7.23 -0.80
CA MET A 146 -2.82 -8.13 -0.78
C MET A 146 -1.68 -7.56 -1.65
N TRP A 147 -0.54 -7.40 -1.02
CA TRP A 147 0.61 -6.70 -1.58
C TRP A 147 1.90 -7.51 -1.46
N TYR A 148 2.77 -7.28 -2.43
CA TYR A 148 4.15 -7.73 -2.43
C TYR A 148 5.08 -6.50 -2.40
N SER A 149 6.07 -6.51 -1.50
CA SER A 149 6.99 -5.40 -1.26
C SER A 149 8.37 -5.65 -1.88
N ASN A 150 8.81 -4.75 -2.76
CA ASN A 150 10.05 -4.85 -3.55
C ASN A 150 11.26 -4.08 -2.98
N PHE A 151 11.07 -3.36 -1.89
CA PHE A 151 12.02 -2.37 -1.35
C PHE A 151 12.95 -2.99 -0.33
#